data_AF-A0AAP7LUC8-F1
#
_entry.id   AF-A0AAP7LUC8-F1
#
_cell.length_a   1.000
_cell.length_b   1.000
_cell.length_c   1.000
_cell.angle_alpha   90.00
_cell.angle_beta   90.00
_cell.angle_gamma   90.00
#
_symmetry.space_group_name_H-M   'P 1'
#
loop_
_entity.id
_entity.type
_entity.pdbx_description
1 polymer ?
#
loop_
_entity_poly.entity_id
_entity_poly.type
_entity_poly.pdbx_seq_one_letter_code
_entity_poly.pdbx_strand_id
1 'polypeptide(L)'
;MANQSEKIPRATLKRLPLYYRFVNTLKSKGIDRVNSKTISEGLNIDSATIRRDFSYFGELGKKGYGYNIDSLLHFFKNEISENDEIKIAIVGVGNLGKALLTYNFSIHDEMTITEAFDIRDEIIGTQIGKVTVSPFDKITEILAQEHIDVVILTTPEEVAQHVADTLVKTGVKGILNFTPSRVLTPSDVQVHHIDLGIELQSLLFFMKNYSNK
;
A
#
# COMPACT_ATOMS: atom_id res chain seq x y z
N MET A 1 18.68 7.97 -27.38
CA MET A 1 18.01 9.20 -26.91
C MET A 1 16.83 8.75 -26.07
N ALA A 2 16.93 8.90 -24.75
CA ALA A 2 15.91 8.46 -23.81
C ALA A 2 14.63 9.28 -24.06
N ASN A 3 13.53 8.60 -24.35
CA ASN A 3 12.27 9.26 -24.65
C ASN A 3 11.77 9.94 -23.37
N GLN A 4 11.27 11.16 -23.52
CA GLN A 4 10.74 11.99 -22.44
C GLN A 4 9.78 11.18 -21.57
N SER A 5 9.95 11.30 -20.25
CA SER A 5 9.19 10.64 -19.19
C SER A 5 7.68 10.87 -19.36
N GLU A 6 6.99 9.99 -20.08
CA GLU A 6 5.54 9.89 -19.99
C GLU A 6 5.20 9.50 -18.55
N LYS A 7 4.55 10.42 -17.84
CA LYS A 7 4.08 10.18 -16.48
C LYS A 7 3.17 8.96 -16.48
N ILE A 8 3.54 7.92 -15.76
CA ILE A 8 2.79 6.66 -15.67
C ILE A 8 1.33 6.97 -15.30
N PRO A 9 0.34 6.50 -16.08
CA PRO A 9 -1.06 6.78 -15.79
C PRO A 9 -1.46 6.27 -14.40
N ARG A 10 -2.31 7.03 -13.68
CA ARG A 10 -2.83 6.63 -12.36
C ARG A 10 -3.47 5.24 -12.36
N ALA A 11 -4.17 4.89 -13.44
CA ALA A 11 -4.78 3.57 -13.56
C ALA A 11 -3.74 2.44 -13.61
N THR A 12 -2.59 2.69 -14.25
CA THR A 12 -1.45 1.76 -14.30
C THR A 12 -0.79 1.66 -12.92
N LEU A 13 -0.53 2.79 -12.25
CA LEU A 13 0.02 2.81 -10.88
C LEU A 13 -0.82 1.98 -9.90
N LYS A 14 -2.15 2.07 -9.97
CA LYS A 14 -3.07 1.26 -9.14
C LYS A 14 -2.99 -0.26 -9.40
N ARG A 15 -2.53 -0.68 -10.58
CA ARG A 15 -2.39 -2.10 -10.93
C ARG A 15 -1.01 -2.68 -10.61
N LEU A 16 0.02 -1.85 -10.45
CA LEU A 16 1.39 -2.34 -10.17
C LEU A 16 1.48 -3.25 -8.94
N PRO A 17 0.84 -2.93 -7.79
CA PRO A 17 0.87 -3.84 -6.64
C PRO A 17 0.26 -5.22 -6.94
N LEU A 18 -0.76 -5.28 -7.81
CA LEU A 18 -1.38 -6.54 -8.22
C LEU A 18 -0.42 -7.38 -9.07
N TYR A 19 0.27 -6.74 -10.02
CA TYR A 19 1.30 -7.39 -10.83
C TYR A 19 2.45 -7.89 -9.96
N TYR A 20 2.96 -7.05 -9.06
CA TYR A 20 4.05 -7.40 -8.17
C TYR A 20 3.72 -8.64 -7.32
N ARG A 21 2.55 -8.66 -6.67
CA ARG A 21 2.09 -9.80 -5.87
C ARG A 21 1.94 -11.08 -6.69
N PHE A 22 1.37 -10.98 -7.89
CA PHE A 22 1.22 -12.14 -8.76
C PHE A 22 2.57 -12.70 -9.23
N VAL A 23 3.50 -11.82 -9.64
CA VAL A 23 4.85 -12.20 -10.07
C VAL A 23 5.63 -12.83 -8.91
N ASN A 24 5.52 -12.32 -7.68
CA ASN A 24 6.08 -12.95 -6.48
C ASN A 24 5.54 -14.37 -6.25
N THR A 25 4.23 -14.57 -6.47
CA THR A 25 3.60 -15.90 -6.39
C THR A 25 4.13 -16.86 -7.47
N LEU A 26 4.48 -16.36 -8.65
CA LEU A 26 5.10 -17.19 -9.69
C LEU A 26 6.55 -17.54 -9.31
N LYS A 27 7.30 -16.58 -8.74
CA LYS A 27 8.67 -16.81 -8.28
C LYS A 27 8.73 -17.90 -7.21
N SER A 28 7.82 -17.87 -6.22
CA SER A 28 7.75 -18.89 -5.17
C SER A 28 7.40 -20.30 -5.69
N LYS A 29 6.82 -20.39 -6.89
CA LYS A 29 6.56 -21.64 -7.62
C LYS A 29 7.72 -22.07 -8.53
N GLY A 30 8.85 -21.37 -8.51
CA GLY A 30 10.01 -21.67 -9.34
C GLY A 30 9.83 -21.34 -10.82
N ILE A 31 8.93 -20.41 -11.15
CA ILE A 31 8.71 -19.96 -12.53
C ILE A 31 9.67 -18.82 -12.84
N ASP A 32 10.46 -18.95 -13.90
CA ASP A 32 11.46 -17.93 -14.29
C ASP A 32 10.94 -16.92 -15.32
N ARG A 33 9.89 -17.29 -16.06
CA ARG A 33 9.32 -16.45 -17.12
C ARG A 33 7.80 -16.55 -17.17
N VAL A 34 7.17 -15.45 -17.53
CA VAL A 34 5.70 -15.37 -17.69
C VAL A 34 5.33 -14.54 -18.91
N ASN A 35 4.28 -14.91 -19.63
CA ASN A 35 3.76 -14.10 -20.72
C ASN A 35 2.53 -13.28 -20.27
N SER A 36 2.14 -12.28 -21.05
CA SER A 36 0.99 -11.42 -20.72
C SER A 36 -0.35 -12.16 -20.72
N LYS A 37 -0.45 -13.36 -21.31
CA LYS A 37 -1.68 -14.17 -21.29
C LYS A 37 -1.84 -14.85 -19.94
N THR A 38 -0.77 -15.44 -19.39
CA THR A 38 -0.78 -16.04 -18.06
C THR A 38 -1.07 -15.01 -16.96
N ILE A 39 -0.49 -13.80 -17.05
CA ILE A 39 -0.82 -12.70 -16.13
C ILE A 39 -2.29 -12.29 -16.27
N SER A 40 -2.79 -12.23 -17.51
CA SER A 40 -4.18 -11.87 -17.80
C SER A 40 -5.18 -12.83 -17.15
N GLU A 41 -4.94 -14.13 -17.29
CA GLU A 41 -5.76 -15.19 -16.69
C GLU A 41 -5.71 -15.15 -15.15
N GLY A 42 -4.53 -14.89 -14.58
CA GLY A 42 -4.35 -14.86 -13.13
C GLY A 42 -4.93 -13.62 -12.43
N LEU A 43 -5.04 -12.49 -13.13
CA LEU A 43 -5.49 -11.21 -12.55
C LEU A 43 -6.80 -10.70 -13.13
N ASN A 44 -7.38 -11.39 -14.12
CA ASN A 44 -8.56 -10.95 -14.87
C ASN A 44 -8.39 -9.54 -15.46
N ILE A 45 -7.21 -9.25 -16.01
CA ILE A 45 -6.88 -7.99 -16.70
C ILE A 45 -6.55 -8.32 -18.14
N ASP A 46 -7.08 -7.58 -19.11
CA ASP A 46 -6.81 -7.84 -20.53
C ASP A 46 -5.30 -7.80 -20.85
N SER A 47 -4.87 -8.75 -21.69
CA SER A 47 -3.47 -8.94 -22.06
C SER A 47 -2.87 -7.73 -22.79
N ALA A 48 -3.66 -6.99 -23.57
CA ALA A 48 -3.21 -5.75 -24.21
C ALA A 48 -3.03 -4.62 -23.20
N THR A 49 -3.88 -4.56 -22.17
CA THR A 49 -3.71 -3.63 -21.05
C THR A 49 -2.40 -3.90 -20.30
N ILE A 50 -2.10 -5.16 -19.98
CA ILE A 50 -0.83 -5.55 -19.33
C ILE A 50 0.38 -5.15 -20.17
N ARG A 51 0.34 -5.42 -21.50
CA ARG A 51 1.44 -5.02 -22.40
C ARG A 51 1.63 -3.50 -22.44
N ARG A 52 0.53 -2.73 -22.45
CA ARG A 52 0.58 -1.27 -22.42
C ARG A 52 1.17 -0.78 -21.09
N ASP A 53 0.70 -1.32 -19.98
CA ASP A 53 1.23 -0.97 -18.66
C ASP A 53 2.74 -1.23 -18.58
N PHE A 54 3.20 -2.39 -19.04
CA PHE A 54 4.61 -2.75 -18.96
C PHE A 54 5.48 -1.95 -19.93
N SER A 55 4.90 -1.39 -21.00
CA SER A 55 5.63 -0.55 -21.96
C SER A 55 6.12 0.78 -21.38
N TYR A 56 5.50 1.27 -20.30
CA TYR A 56 5.96 2.48 -19.59
C TYR A 56 7.30 2.26 -18.84
N PHE A 57 7.72 1.01 -18.69
CA PHE A 57 8.85 0.61 -17.84
C PHE A 57 10.05 0.11 -18.64
N GLY A 58 10.06 0.41 -19.95
CA GLY A 58 11.13 0.01 -20.87
C GLY A 58 11.01 -1.43 -21.36
N GLU A 59 12.13 -2.00 -21.78
CA GLU A 59 12.17 -3.34 -22.40
C GLU A 59 12.22 -4.45 -21.34
N LEU A 60 11.12 -4.65 -20.61
CA LEU A 60 10.99 -5.73 -19.62
C LEU A 60 10.83 -7.13 -20.25
N GLY A 61 10.66 -7.22 -21.58
CA GLY A 61 10.45 -8.50 -22.27
C GLY A 61 10.73 -8.45 -23.76
N LYS A 62 11.00 -9.62 -24.35
CA LYS A 62 11.14 -9.81 -25.80
C LYS A 62 9.85 -10.38 -26.36
N LYS A 63 9.40 -9.87 -27.52
CA LYS A 63 8.20 -10.36 -28.23
C LYS A 63 8.31 -11.87 -28.43
N GLY A 64 7.31 -12.63 -27.96
CA GLY A 64 7.25 -14.09 -28.09
C GLY A 64 7.99 -14.89 -27.01
N TYR A 65 8.79 -14.26 -26.14
CA TYR A 65 9.60 -14.94 -25.12
C TYR A 65 9.11 -14.72 -23.67
N GLY A 66 8.16 -13.80 -23.48
CA GLY A 66 7.63 -13.42 -22.16
C GLY A 66 8.58 -12.50 -21.37
N TYR A 67 8.18 -12.18 -20.15
CA TYR A 67 8.92 -11.36 -19.19
C TYR A 67 9.73 -12.27 -18.27
N ASN A 68 10.94 -11.87 -17.91
CA ASN A 68 11.71 -12.56 -16.87
C ASN A 68 11.18 -12.13 -15.49
N ILE A 69 10.88 -13.10 -14.63
CA ILE A 69 10.28 -12.85 -13.32
C ILE A 69 11.22 -12.01 -12.44
N ASP A 70 12.50 -12.33 -12.38
CA ASP A 70 13.47 -11.58 -11.54
C ASP A 70 13.62 -10.13 -12.01
N SER A 71 13.64 -9.90 -13.32
CA SER A 71 13.68 -8.55 -13.89
C SER A 71 12.42 -7.74 -13.55
N LEU A 72 11.24 -8.38 -13.58
CA LEU A 72 9.98 -7.73 -13.17
C LEU A 72 9.99 -7.41 -11.67
N LEU A 73 10.41 -8.34 -10.82
CA LEU A 73 10.47 -8.13 -9.38
C LEU A 73 11.45 -7.02 -9.02
N HIS A 74 12.64 -7.02 -9.62
CA HIS A 74 13.62 -5.95 -9.44
C HIS A 74 13.05 -4.58 -9.86
N PHE A 75 12.36 -4.54 -11.00
CA PHE A 75 11.69 -3.33 -11.46
C PHE A 75 10.64 -2.84 -10.45
N PHE A 76 9.71 -3.71 -10.03
CA PHE A 76 8.66 -3.31 -9.07
C PHE A 76 9.23 -2.87 -7.72
N LYS A 77 10.28 -3.55 -7.23
CA LYS A 77 10.95 -3.17 -5.99
C LYS A 77 11.51 -1.74 -6.07
N ASN A 78 12.24 -1.44 -7.14
CA ASN A 78 12.85 -0.12 -7.35
C ASN A 78 11.81 1.01 -7.50
N GLU A 79 10.60 0.72 -8.02
CA GLU A 79 9.52 1.71 -8.10
C GLU A 79 8.84 1.99 -6.75
N ILE A 80 8.89 1.03 -5.81
CA ILE A 80 8.25 1.17 -4.50
C ILE A 80 9.18 1.90 -3.51
N SER A 81 10.46 1.54 -3.48
CA SER A 81 11.45 2.14 -2.57
C SER A 81 12.88 1.79 -3.01
N GLU A 82 13.80 2.73 -2.83
CA GLU A 82 15.24 2.47 -2.94
C GLU A 82 15.80 1.79 -1.67
N ASN A 83 15.09 1.89 -0.55
CA ASN A 83 15.44 1.24 0.71
C ASN A 83 14.90 -0.19 0.78
N ASP A 84 15.70 -1.08 1.38
CA ASP A 84 15.33 -2.48 1.64
C ASP A 84 14.20 -2.65 2.68
N GLU A 85 13.96 -1.63 3.51
CA GLU A 85 12.90 -1.62 4.51
C GLU A 85 12.12 -0.29 4.48
N ILE A 86 10.80 -0.41 4.53
CA ILE A 86 9.83 0.68 4.62
C ILE A 86 9.13 0.55 5.97
N LYS A 87 9.52 1.43 6.89
CA LYS A 87 8.91 1.53 8.21
C LYS A 87 7.59 2.30 8.14
N ILE A 88 6.57 1.76 8.77
CA ILE A 88 5.22 2.31 8.81
C ILE A 88 4.83 2.53 10.28
N ALA A 89 4.17 3.65 10.56
CA ALA A 89 3.54 3.88 11.85
C ALA A 89 2.02 3.67 11.77
N ILE A 90 1.39 3.36 12.90
CA ILE A 90 -0.07 3.33 13.03
C ILE A 90 -0.53 4.25 14.16
N VAL A 91 -1.61 5.02 13.94
CA VAL A 91 -2.24 5.86 14.97
C VAL A 91 -3.65 5.37 15.24
N GLY A 92 -3.93 5.07 16.50
CA GLY A 92 -5.21 4.53 16.97
C GLY A 92 -5.18 3.01 17.06
N VAL A 93 -4.85 2.48 18.25
CA VAL A 93 -4.71 1.05 18.52
C VAL A 93 -6.03 0.49 19.08
N GLY A 94 -7.11 0.76 18.35
CA GLY A 94 -8.44 0.18 18.58
C GLY A 94 -8.51 -1.27 18.05
N ASN A 95 -9.72 -1.77 17.77
CA ASN A 95 -9.89 -3.13 17.23
C ASN A 95 -9.14 -3.33 15.90
N LEU A 96 -9.29 -2.40 14.96
CA LEU A 96 -8.62 -2.47 13.65
C LEU A 96 -7.11 -2.29 13.78
N GLY A 97 -6.65 -1.30 14.54
CA GLY A 97 -5.23 -1.09 14.77
C GLY A 97 -4.54 -2.29 15.42
N LYS A 98 -5.16 -2.90 16.44
CA LYS A 98 -4.68 -4.15 17.04
C LYS A 98 -4.62 -5.29 16.03
N ALA A 99 -5.63 -5.43 15.18
CA ALA A 99 -5.65 -6.48 14.16
C ALA A 99 -4.50 -6.32 13.15
N LEU A 100 -4.25 -5.09 12.68
CA LEU A 100 -3.15 -4.78 11.75
C LEU A 100 -1.77 -5.05 12.38
N LEU A 101 -1.59 -4.69 13.66
CA LEU A 101 -0.37 -4.96 14.42
C LEU A 101 -0.16 -6.46 14.68
N THR A 102 -1.22 -7.18 15.05
CA THR A 102 -1.15 -8.61 15.41
C THR A 102 -0.88 -9.50 14.22
N TYR A 103 -1.53 -9.20 13.09
CA TYR A 103 -1.30 -9.95 11.86
C TYR A 103 0.10 -9.66 11.27
N ASN A 104 0.83 -8.70 11.87
CA ASN A 104 2.05 -8.11 11.35
C ASN A 104 1.85 -7.91 9.86
N PHE A 105 0.94 -6.99 9.50
CA PHE A 105 0.53 -6.67 8.14
C PHE A 105 1.75 -6.27 7.30
N SER A 106 2.58 -7.25 6.98
CA SER A 106 3.67 -7.20 6.03
C SER A 106 2.96 -7.30 4.70
N ILE A 107 2.61 -6.13 4.19
CA ILE A 107 1.97 -5.94 2.89
C ILE A 107 2.89 -6.53 1.80
N HIS A 108 4.20 -6.47 2.05
CA HIS A 108 5.32 -7.07 1.34
C HIS A 108 6.49 -7.36 2.31
N ASP A 109 7.49 -8.14 1.89
CA ASP A 109 8.66 -8.48 2.72
C ASP A 109 9.41 -7.23 3.20
N GLU A 110 9.31 -6.12 2.47
CA GLU A 110 9.98 -4.86 2.75
C GLU A 110 9.15 -3.87 3.59
N MET A 111 7.86 -4.10 3.82
CA MET A 111 6.99 -3.17 4.56
C MET A 111 6.67 -3.69 5.96
N THR A 112 7.02 -2.93 6.98
CA THR A 112 6.82 -3.33 8.38
C THR A 112 6.20 -2.20 9.19
N ILE A 113 5.14 -2.52 9.95
CA ILE A 113 4.64 -1.60 10.98
C ILE A 113 5.59 -1.70 12.17
N THR A 114 6.36 -0.64 12.43
CA THR A 114 7.36 -0.62 13.51
C THR A 114 6.93 0.22 14.70
N GLU A 115 6.06 1.20 14.46
CA GLU A 115 5.63 2.16 15.48
C GLU A 115 4.10 2.20 15.62
N ALA A 116 3.61 2.35 16.84
CA ALA A 116 2.18 2.47 17.12
C ALA A 116 1.93 3.57 18.16
N PHE A 117 0.86 4.35 17.96
CA PHE A 117 0.51 5.49 18.82
C PHE A 117 -0.94 5.45 19.28
N ASP A 118 -1.18 5.79 20.54
CA ASP A 118 -2.51 5.97 21.12
C ASP A 118 -2.48 7.04 22.23
N ILE A 119 -3.66 7.49 22.67
CA ILE A 119 -3.82 8.44 23.78
C ILE A 119 -4.26 7.77 25.08
N ARG A 120 -4.69 6.51 25.01
CA ARG A 120 -5.24 5.77 26.14
C ARG A 120 -4.13 5.20 27.02
N ASP A 121 -4.08 5.64 28.28
CA ASP A 121 -3.08 5.19 29.25
C ASP A 121 -3.09 3.67 29.43
N GLU A 122 -4.24 3.02 29.30
CA GLU A 122 -4.35 1.57 29.46
C GLU A 122 -3.69 0.75 28.34
N ILE A 123 -3.39 1.36 27.19
CA ILE A 123 -2.73 0.68 26.07
C ILE A 123 -1.30 1.17 25.83
N ILE A 124 -0.97 2.39 26.24
CA ILE A 124 0.40 2.91 26.15
C ILE A 124 1.35 2.02 26.96
N GLY A 125 2.50 1.70 26.38
CA GLY A 125 3.51 0.80 26.93
C GLY A 125 3.20 -0.69 26.75
N THR A 126 2.00 -1.06 26.29
CA THR A 126 1.68 -2.46 25.97
C THR A 126 2.31 -2.88 24.64
N GLN A 127 2.66 -4.16 24.53
CA GLN A 127 3.16 -4.76 23.30
C GLN A 127 2.01 -5.47 22.57
N ILE A 128 1.76 -5.09 21.31
CA ILE A 128 0.80 -5.73 20.42
C ILE A 128 1.56 -6.31 19.23
N GLY A 129 1.54 -7.63 19.08
CA GLY A 129 2.41 -8.31 18.12
C GLY A 129 3.89 -8.06 18.47
N LYS A 130 4.63 -7.37 17.60
CA LYS A 130 6.04 -7.01 17.81
C LYS A 130 6.25 -5.54 18.19
N VAL A 131 5.19 -4.74 18.23
CA VAL A 131 5.27 -3.28 18.38
C VAL A 131 4.80 -2.86 19.76
N THR A 132 5.56 -1.97 20.41
CA THR A 132 5.15 -1.32 21.66
C THR A 132 4.38 -0.04 21.35
N VAL A 133 3.25 0.18 22.02
CA VAL A 133 2.43 1.37 21.81
C VAL A 133 3.02 2.56 22.56
N SER A 134 3.36 3.61 21.82
CA SER A 134 3.89 4.87 22.33
C SER A 134 2.76 5.90 22.58
N PRO A 135 2.94 6.84 23.51
CA PRO A 135 2.01 7.95 23.68
C PRO A 135 1.99 8.85 22.42
N PHE A 136 0.81 9.31 22.02
CA PHE A 136 0.66 10.16 20.83
C PHE A 136 1.50 11.45 20.88
N ASP A 137 1.74 12.03 22.05
CA ASP A 137 2.55 13.24 22.21
C ASP A 137 4.01 13.08 21.73
N LYS A 138 4.49 11.82 21.61
CA LYS A 138 5.83 11.49 21.12
C LYS A 138 5.89 11.29 19.60
N ILE A 139 4.78 11.42 18.88
CA ILE A 139 4.70 11.08 17.46
C ILE A 139 5.68 11.87 16.59
N THR A 140 5.80 13.19 16.81
CA THR A 140 6.72 14.03 16.02
C THR A 140 8.18 13.61 16.19
N GLU A 141 8.58 13.30 17.43
CA GLU A 141 9.94 12.86 17.76
C GLU A 141 10.25 11.50 17.12
N ILE A 142 9.37 10.53 17.34
CA ILE A 142 9.57 9.15 16.89
C ILE A 142 9.52 9.03 15.36
N LEU A 143 8.57 9.68 14.68
CA LEU A 143 8.50 9.64 13.21
C LEU A 143 9.77 10.22 12.56
N ALA A 144 10.31 11.29 13.13
CA ALA A 144 11.54 11.91 12.64
C ALA A 144 12.77 11.02 12.88
N GLN A 145 12.89 10.45 14.08
CA GLN A 145 13.99 9.55 14.45
C GLN A 145 14.01 8.28 13.60
N GLU A 146 12.83 7.68 13.38
CA GLU A 146 12.70 6.41 12.67
C GLU A 146 12.57 6.58 11.14
N HIS A 147 12.62 7.83 10.64
CA HIS A 147 12.47 8.17 9.22
C HIS A 147 11.18 7.59 8.59
N ILE A 148 10.06 7.74 9.29
CA ILE A 148 8.76 7.20 8.86
C ILE A 148 8.01 8.23 8.02
N ASP A 149 7.83 7.92 6.73
CA ASP A 149 7.09 8.76 5.79
C ASP A 149 5.61 8.37 5.63
N VAL A 150 5.20 7.19 6.10
CA VAL A 150 3.86 6.64 5.89
C VAL A 150 3.21 6.24 7.20
N VAL A 151 1.96 6.70 7.40
CA VAL A 151 1.18 6.42 8.59
C VAL A 151 -0.18 5.82 8.25
N ILE A 152 -0.56 4.77 8.97
CA ILE A 152 -1.91 4.20 8.94
C ILE A 152 -2.74 4.91 10.01
N LEU A 153 -3.89 5.45 9.62
CA LEU A 153 -4.80 6.14 10.53
C LEU A 153 -6.05 5.29 10.80
N THR A 154 -6.22 4.86 12.05
CA THR A 154 -7.30 3.97 12.52
C THR A 154 -8.01 4.52 13.76
N THR A 155 -8.06 5.84 13.91
CA THR A 155 -8.73 6.53 15.02
C THR A 155 -10.24 6.66 14.80
N PRO A 156 -11.02 7.03 15.85
CA PRO A 156 -12.38 7.50 15.68
C PRO A 156 -12.47 8.71 14.73
N GLU A 157 -13.65 8.92 14.15
CA GLU A 157 -13.92 9.98 13.18
C GLU A 157 -13.69 11.38 13.76
N GLU A 158 -14.06 11.58 15.02
CA GLU A 158 -14.07 12.87 15.70
C GLU A 158 -12.67 13.49 15.84
N VAL A 159 -11.63 12.64 15.83
CA VAL A 159 -10.23 13.05 16.01
C VAL A 159 -9.39 12.88 14.76
N ALA A 160 -9.92 12.24 13.71
CA ALA A 160 -9.17 11.86 12.50
C ALA A 160 -8.48 13.06 11.84
N GLN A 161 -9.19 14.17 11.67
CA GLN A 161 -8.63 15.39 11.06
C GLN A 161 -7.53 16.00 11.92
N HIS A 162 -7.72 16.08 13.24
CA HIS A 162 -6.71 16.63 14.15
C HIS A 162 -5.40 15.82 14.11
N VAL A 163 -5.52 14.49 14.05
CA VAL A 163 -4.36 13.61 13.89
C VAL A 163 -3.70 13.84 12.54
N ALA A 164 -4.47 13.91 11.44
CA ALA A 164 -3.91 14.19 10.11
C ALA A 164 -3.17 15.55 10.06
N ASP A 165 -3.74 16.60 10.65
CA ASP A 165 -3.09 17.92 10.73
C ASP A 165 -1.77 17.87 11.50
N THR A 166 -1.69 17.01 12.53
CA THR A 166 -0.46 16.80 13.30
C THR A 166 0.58 16.07 12.46
N LEU A 167 0.19 15.00 11.77
CA LEU A 167 1.05 14.23 10.87
C LEU A 167 1.63 15.09 9.75
N VAL A 168 0.83 15.97 9.14
CA VAL A 168 1.30 16.90 8.10
C VAL A 168 2.47 17.76 8.61
N LYS A 169 2.44 18.17 9.88
CA LYS A 169 3.53 18.97 10.49
C LYS A 169 4.80 18.17 10.76
N THR A 170 4.71 16.84 10.87
CA THR A 170 5.90 15.99 11.06
C THR A 170 6.61 15.67 9.75
N GLY A 171 6.02 16.04 8.60
CA GLY A 171 6.63 15.88 7.28
C GLY A 171 6.32 14.57 6.58
N VAL A 172 5.39 13.76 7.10
CA VAL A 172 4.94 12.51 6.45
C VAL A 172 4.51 12.76 5.01
N LYS A 173 4.70 11.76 4.15
CA LYS A 173 4.34 11.82 2.72
C LYS A 173 3.06 11.07 2.40
N GLY A 174 2.68 10.10 3.23
CA GLY A 174 1.54 9.23 2.98
C GLY A 174 0.68 8.97 4.22
N ILE A 175 -0.63 9.02 4.05
CA ILE A 175 -1.60 8.56 5.05
C ILE A 175 -2.49 7.49 4.42
N LEU A 176 -2.45 6.28 4.98
CA LEU A 176 -3.43 5.23 4.69
C LEU A 176 -4.58 5.35 5.70
N ASN A 177 -5.66 5.97 5.27
CA ASN A 177 -6.76 6.35 6.13
C ASN A 177 -7.88 5.30 6.16
N PHE A 178 -8.10 4.68 7.32
CA PHE A 178 -9.21 3.76 7.61
C PHE A 178 -10.30 4.37 8.50
N THR A 179 -10.21 5.67 8.80
CA THR A 179 -11.27 6.33 9.58
C THR A 179 -12.56 6.42 8.76
N PRO A 180 -13.74 6.50 9.39
CA PRO A 180 -15.01 6.66 8.67
C PRO A 180 -15.07 7.91 7.80
N SER A 181 -14.39 8.99 8.20
CA SER A 181 -14.32 10.24 7.46
C SER A 181 -13.06 10.34 6.59
N ARG A 182 -13.15 11.15 5.54
CA ARG A 182 -11.96 11.59 4.80
C ARG A 182 -11.26 12.69 5.58
N VAL A 183 -9.93 12.65 5.58
CA VAL A 183 -9.09 13.71 6.09
C VAL A 183 -8.59 14.59 4.95
N LEU A 184 -8.41 15.88 5.23
CA LEU A 184 -7.88 16.87 4.30
C LEU A 184 -6.41 17.10 4.61
N THR A 185 -5.58 17.13 3.56
CA THR A 185 -4.14 17.42 3.65
C THR A 185 -3.73 18.35 2.51
N PRO A 186 -2.58 19.03 2.61
CA PRO A 186 -2.00 19.74 1.48
C PRO A 186 -1.55 18.76 0.38
N SER A 187 -1.25 19.29 -0.82
CA SER A 187 -1.03 18.46 -2.02
C SER A 187 0.25 17.62 -2.01
N ASP A 188 1.18 17.91 -1.11
CA ASP A 188 2.44 17.19 -0.89
C ASP A 188 2.28 15.94 -0.01
N VAL A 189 1.12 15.77 0.67
CA VAL A 189 0.79 14.57 1.44
C VAL A 189 -0.30 13.78 0.71
N GLN A 190 0.03 12.54 0.31
CA GLN A 190 -0.91 11.65 -0.34
C GLN A 190 -1.80 10.94 0.68
N VAL A 191 -3.11 11.01 0.51
CA VAL A 191 -4.08 10.28 1.34
C VAL A 191 -4.74 9.19 0.52
N HIS A 192 -4.57 7.94 0.94
CA HIS A 192 -5.35 6.82 0.43
C HIS A 192 -6.40 6.42 1.46
N HIS A 193 -7.66 6.70 1.16
CA HIS A 193 -8.77 6.40 2.04
C HIS A 193 -9.43 5.07 1.68
N ILE A 194 -9.57 4.19 2.67
CA ILE A 194 -10.21 2.88 2.55
C ILE A 194 -11.46 2.87 3.41
N ASP A 195 -12.61 2.78 2.74
CA ASP A 195 -13.92 2.60 3.39
C ASP A 195 -14.46 1.21 3.03
N LEU A 196 -14.32 0.27 3.96
CA LEU A 196 -14.78 -1.11 3.78
C LEU A 196 -16.31 -1.20 3.59
N GLY A 197 -17.06 -0.24 4.11
CA GLY A 197 -18.51 -0.15 3.90
C GLY A 197 -18.86 0.16 2.45
N ILE A 198 -18.17 1.12 1.84
CA ILE A 198 -18.32 1.46 0.41
C ILE A 198 -17.87 0.30 -0.48
N GLU A 199 -16.78 -0.40 -0.13
CA GLU A 199 -16.33 -1.59 -0.86
C GLU A 199 -17.39 -2.71 -0.81
N LEU A 200 -17.97 -2.97 0.36
CA LEU A 200 -19.04 -3.96 0.52
C LEU A 200 -20.30 -3.56 -0.25
N GLN A 201 -20.71 -2.29 -0.19
CA GLN A 201 -21.85 -1.80 -0.99
C GLN A 201 -21.60 -1.96 -2.49
N SER A 202 -20.38 -1.65 -2.95
CA SER A 202 -19.99 -1.82 -4.35
C SER A 202 -20.11 -3.28 -4.78
N LEU A 203 -19.63 -4.22 -3.96
CA LEU A 203 -19.82 -5.66 -4.19
C LEU A 203 -21.30 -6.03 -4.31
N LEU A 204 -22.17 -5.54 -3.41
CA LEU A 204 -23.60 -5.81 -3.45
C LEU A 204 -24.26 -5.25 -4.72
N PHE A 205 -23.86 -4.06 -5.18
CA PHE A 205 -24.33 -3.51 -6.45
C PHE A 205 -23.86 -4.37 -7.62
N PHE A 206 -22.61 -4.83 -7.63
CA PHE A 206 -22.13 -5.73 -8.68
C PHE A 206 -22.90 -7.04 -8.69
N MET A 207 -23.12 -7.65 -7.53
CA MET A 207 -23.93 -8.87 -7.41
C MET A 207 -25.34 -8.63 -7.97
N LYS A 208 -26.00 -7.52 -7.65
CA LYS A 208 -27.35 -7.26 -8.16
C LYS A 208 -27.42 -7.04 -9.67
N ASN A 209 -26.39 -6.42 -10.27
CA ASN A 209 -26.41 -5.99 -11.67
C ASN A 209 -25.66 -6.94 -12.62
N TYR A 210 -24.79 -7.80 -12.09
CA TYR A 210 -23.95 -8.73 -12.86
C TYR A 210 -24.06 -10.18 -12.37
N SER A 211 -24.98 -10.50 -11.43
CA SER A 211 -25.39 -11.91 -11.25
C SER A 211 -26.03 -12.38 -12.55
N ASN A 212 -25.37 -13.36 -13.18
CA ASN A 212 -25.71 -13.93 -14.49
C ASN A 212 -27.22 -14.00 -14.78
N LYS A 213 -27.61 -13.37 -15.88
CA LYS A 213 -28.48 -14.03 -16.86
C LYS A 213 -27.64 -15.03 -17.65
#